data_AF-A0ABD0PQD6-F1
#
_entry.id   AF-A0ABD0PQD6-F1
#
_cell.length_a   1.000
_cell.length_b   1.000
_cell.length_c   1.000
_cell.angle_alpha   90.00
_cell.angle_beta   90.00
_cell.angle_gamma   90.00
#
_symmetry.space_group_name_H-M   'P 1'
#
loop_
_entity.id
_entity.type
_entity.pdbx_description
1 polymer ?
#
loop_
_entity_poly.entity_id
_entity_poly.type
_entity_poly.pdbx_seq_one_letter_code
_entity_poly.pdbx_strand_id
1 'polypeptide(L)'
;MSDGKQIPGNPPDTPGEEAVKKVLKDAVRADLSTAIKLNSVRDYDEYGFRIAMDYRVEDLKLLAKIQPFEIRSQNLLNQEECDGPFLARCAQLLSGRPEGELSSSTELKNLLRTGLPHEYRARVWRFMIQTRTKSLKEHHPNRYQELCEKSRTSPHLVPRQIQLDLDRTLTSNQYFSPPSNPLIQKLERVLQAFSWQNPTIGYVQGLN
;
A
#
# COMPACT_ATOMS: atom_id res chain seq x y z
N MET A 1 -79.17 6.20 23.02
CA MET A 1 -78.42 7.07 22.08
C MET A 1 -76.99 7.06 22.56
N SER A 2 -76.12 6.40 21.80
CA SER A 2 -74.71 6.21 22.11
C SER A 2 -73.92 7.29 21.37
N ASP A 3 -73.28 8.20 22.08
CA ASP A 3 -72.38 9.19 21.47
C ASP A 3 -70.94 8.73 21.63
N GLY A 4 -70.36 8.26 20.52
CA GLY A 4 -68.95 7.97 20.37
C GLY A 4 -68.14 9.27 20.34
N LYS A 5 -67.20 9.41 21.28
CA LYS A 5 -66.26 10.53 21.31
C LYS A 5 -65.03 10.17 20.47
N GLN A 6 -65.03 10.59 19.21
CA GLN A 6 -63.85 10.65 18.35
C GLN A 6 -62.92 11.76 18.88
N ILE A 7 -61.65 11.45 19.18
CA ILE A 7 -60.58 12.44 19.40
C ILE A 7 -59.62 12.34 18.19
N PRO A 8 -59.14 13.48 17.64
CA PRO A 8 -58.75 13.61 16.24
C PRO A 8 -57.33 13.09 15.95
N GLY A 9 -57.14 12.62 14.72
CA GLY A 9 -55.84 12.23 14.18
C GLY A 9 -54.87 13.41 14.11
N ASN A 10 -53.58 13.08 14.16
CA ASN A 10 -52.47 14.03 13.98
C ASN A 10 -52.75 14.98 12.80
N PRO A 11 -52.44 16.29 12.94
CA PRO A 11 -52.63 17.24 11.86
C PRO A 11 -51.74 16.87 10.66
N PRO A 12 -52.18 17.15 9.43
CA PRO A 12 -51.38 16.91 8.23
C PRO A 12 -50.12 17.78 8.28
N ASP A 13 -48.96 17.15 8.06
CA ASP A 13 -47.65 17.81 7.97
C ASP A 13 -47.76 19.10 7.16
N THR A 14 -47.36 20.22 7.76
CA THR A 14 -47.50 21.53 7.12
C THR A 14 -46.58 21.63 5.90
N PRO A 15 -46.94 22.36 4.84
CA PRO A 15 -46.10 22.49 3.63
C PRO A 15 -44.67 22.99 3.94
N GLY A 16 -44.52 23.75 5.02
CA GLY A 16 -43.23 24.21 5.53
C GLY A 16 -42.37 23.10 6.13
N GLU A 17 -42.96 22.13 6.84
CA GLU A 17 -42.21 21.01 7.43
C GLU A 17 -41.69 20.05 6.36
N GLU A 18 -42.45 19.80 5.30
CA GLU A 18 -42.01 18.98 4.17
C GLU A 18 -40.89 19.68 3.37
N ALA A 19 -40.99 21.00 3.20
CA ALA A 19 -39.94 21.81 2.59
C ALA A 19 -38.65 21.79 3.43
N VAL A 20 -38.77 21.89 4.76
CA VAL A 20 -37.62 21.80 5.68
C VAL A 20 -36.99 20.42 5.65
N LYS A 21 -37.79 19.34 5.68
CA LYS A 21 -37.30 17.94 5.54
C LYS A 21 -36.57 17.75 4.22
N LYS A 22 -37.09 18.29 3.12
CA LYS A 22 -36.45 18.22 1.80
C LYS A 22 -35.12 18.96 1.76
N VAL A 23 -35.07 20.18 2.29
CA VAL A 23 -33.83 20.98 2.37
C VAL A 23 -32.78 20.29 3.26
N LEU A 24 -33.17 19.72 4.40
CA LEU A 24 -32.26 18.92 5.24
C LEU A 24 -31.73 17.70 4.50
N LYS A 25 -32.58 16.97 3.76
CA LYS A 25 -32.19 15.78 3.00
C LYS A 25 -31.24 16.12 1.85
N ASP A 26 -31.48 17.24 1.18
CA ASP A 26 -30.65 17.73 0.08
C ASP A 26 -29.29 18.26 0.60
N ALA A 27 -29.26 18.93 1.75
CA ALA A 27 -28.02 19.35 2.41
C ALA A 27 -27.17 18.15 2.86
N VAL A 28 -27.78 17.15 3.51
CA VAL A 28 -27.09 15.91 3.91
C VAL A 28 -26.55 15.15 2.70
N ARG A 29 -27.30 15.12 1.58
CA ARG A 29 -26.86 14.50 0.33
C ARG A 29 -25.70 15.26 -0.31
N ALA A 30 -25.73 16.59 -0.29
CA ALA A 30 -24.66 17.43 -0.81
C ALA A 30 -23.38 17.28 0.03
N ASP A 31 -23.49 17.23 1.35
CA ASP A 31 -22.37 16.99 2.25
C ASP A 31 -21.79 15.58 2.06
N LEU A 32 -22.64 14.57 1.88
CA LEU A 32 -22.20 13.21 1.58
C LEU A 32 -21.51 13.13 0.21
N SER A 33 -22.06 13.77 -0.81
CA SER A 33 -21.44 13.86 -2.15
C SER A 33 -20.12 14.61 -2.13
N THR A 34 -19.99 15.62 -1.26
CA THR A 34 -18.77 16.42 -1.11
C THR A 34 -17.71 15.63 -0.33
N ALA A 35 -18.11 14.91 0.74
CA ALA A 35 -17.25 13.98 1.46
C ALA A 35 -16.78 12.82 0.56
N ILE A 36 -17.65 12.28 -0.31
CA ILE A 36 -17.29 11.24 -1.28
C ILE A 36 -16.32 11.77 -2.34
N LYS A 37 -16.54 13.00 -2.86
CA LYS A 37 -15.60 13.64 -3.81
C LYS A 37 -14.26 13.99 -3.16
N LEU A 38 -14.25 14.38 -1.89
CA LEU A 38 -13.02 14.64 -1.13
C LEU A 38 -12.29 13.33 -0.77
N ASN A 39 -13.03 12.23 -0.60
CA ASN A 39 -12.54 10.87 -0.45
C ASN A 39 -12.03 10.21 -1.75
N SER A 40 -11.89 10.96 -2.85
CA SER A 40 -11.04 10.51 -3.98
C SER A 40 -9.53 10.56 -3.60
N VAL A 41 -9.22 10.31 -2.33
CA VAL A 41 -7.93 9.83 -1.85
C VAL A 41 -7.73 8.49 -2.56
N ARG A 42 -6.60 8.32 -3.24
CA ARG A 42 -6.31 7.10 -4.02
C ARG A 42 -6.72 5.86 -3.21
N ASP A 43 -7.50 4.98 -3.84
CA ASP A 43 -7.93 3.73 -3.19
C ASP A 43 -6.74 2.86 -2.78
N TYR A 44 -5.58 3.07 -3.41
CA TYR A 44 -4.34 2.37 -3.19
C TYR A 44 -3.15 3.33 -3.03
N ASP A 45 -2.14 2.90 -2.28
CA ASP A 45 -0.86 3.59 -2.14
C ASP A 45 0.04 3.44 -3.38
N GLU A 46 1.24 4.01 -3.32
CA GLU A 46 2.26 3.91 -4.38
C GLU A 46 2.76 2.48 -4.65
N TYR A 47 2.45 1.54 -3.75
CA TYR A 47 2.80 0.13 -3.84
C TYR A 47 1.59 -0.76 -4.14
N GLY A 48 0.42 -0.17 -4.36
CA GLY A 48 -0.79 -0.86 -4.71
C GLY A 48 -1.53 -1.49 -3.53
N PHE A 49 -1.19 -1.18 -2.29
CA PHE A 49 -1.96 -1.60 -1.12
C PHE A 49 -3.16 -0.70 -0.92
N ARG A 50 -4.33 -1.31 -0.65
CA ARG A 50 -5.56 -0.56 -0.44
C ARG A 50 -5.45 0.34 0.80
N ILE A 51 -5.65 1.64 0.61
CA ILE A 51 -5.72 2.66 1.67
C ILE A 51 -7.16 2.83 2.15
N ALA A 52 -8.13 2.72 1.22
CA ALA A 52 -9.54 2.87 1.53
C ALA A 52 -10.02 1.71 2.43
N MET A 53 -10.26 2.00 3.71
CA MET A 53 -10.99 1.06 4.56
C MET A 53 -12.48 1.26 4.29
N ASP A 54 -13.21 0.16 4.20
CA ASP A 54 -14.68 0.16 4.17
C ASP A 54 -15.21 0.54 5.56
N TYR A 55 -15.07 1.82 5.89
CA TYR A 55 -15.46 2.38 7.18
C TYR A 55 -16.98 2.42 7.29
N ARG A 56 -17.52 2.05 8.47
CA ARG A 56 -18.95 2.24 8.73
C ARG A 56 -19.26 3.75 8.81
N VAL A 57 -20.51 4.13 8.63
CA VAL A 57 -20.94 5.56 8.61
C VAL A 57 -20.53 6.30 9.89
N GLU A 58 -20.42 5.60 11.02
CA GLU A 58 -19.91 6.15 12.29
C GLU A 58 -18.41 6.51 12.23
N ASP A 59 -17.61 5.66 11.59
CA ASP A 59 -16.16 5.84 11.42
C ASP A 59 -15.86 6.95 10.41
N LEU A 60 -16.74 7.17 9.43
CA LEU A 60 -16.62 8.26 8.47
C LEU A 60 -16.67 9.64 9.15
N LYS A 61 -17.44 9.80 10.23
CA LYS A 61 -17.45 11.05 11.02
C LYS A 61 -16.15 11.25 11.80
N LEU A 62 -15.56 10.16 12.30
CA LEU A 62 -14.27 10.21 12.97
C LEU A 62 -13.15 10.55 11.98
N LEU A 63 -13.16 9.94 10.80
CA LEU A 63 -12.22 10.22 9.72
C LEU A 63 -12.35 11.65 9.19
N ALA A 64 -13.57 12.14 9.01
CA ALA A 64 -13.79 13.55 8.64
C ALA A 64 -13.23 14.53 9.68
N LYS A 65 -13.14 14.11 10.96
CA LYS A 65 -12.47 14.90 12.01
C LYS A 65 -10.95 14.73 12.00
N ILE A 66 -10.43 13.56 11.63
CA ILE A 66 -8.99 13.27 11.57
C ILE A 66 -8.34 13.89 10.31
N GLN A 67 -9.05 13.88 9.19
CA GLN A 67 -8.60 14.35 7.87
C GLN A 67 -8.02 15.78 7.88
N PRO A 68 -8.64 16.79 8.52
CA PRO A 68 -8.05 18.12 8.63
C PRO A 68 -6.72 18.12 9.38
N PHE A 69 -6.54 17.25 10.38
CA PHE A 69 -5.27 17.11 11.10
C PHE A 69 -4.23 16.36 10.26
N GLU A 70 -4.62 15.34 9.49
CA GLU A 70 -3.72 14.67 8.55
C GLU A 70 -3.27 15.60 7.44
N ILE A 71 -4.19 16.36 6.84
CA ILE A 71 -3.89 17.39 5.84
C ILE A 71 -2.97 18.45 6.44
N ARG A 72 -3.25 18.91 7.67
CA ARG A 72 -2.39 19.89 8.35
C ARG A 72 -1.01 19.30 8.68
N SER A 73 -0.94 18.05 9.12
CA SER A 73 0.33 17.36 9.40
C SER A 73 1.13 17.19 8.12
N GLN A 74 0.51 16.75 7.02
CA GLN A 74 1.14 16.65 5.71
C GLN A 74 1.60 18.02 5.20
N ASN A 75 0.77 19.06 5.34
CA ASN A 75 1.15 20.41 4.96
C ASN A 75 2.26 20.99 5.85
N LEU A 76 2.31 20.63 7.13
CA LEU A 76 3.40 21.01 8.03
C LEU A 76 4.69 20.26 7.71
N LEU A 77 4.62 18.96 7.42
CA LEU A 77 5.77 18.21 6.88
C LEU A 77 6.25 18.85 5.57
N ASN A 78 5.34 19.17 4.65
CA ASN A 78 5.65 19.86 3.40
C ASN A 78 6.06 21.34 3.57
N GLN A 79 5.79 21.99 4.71
CA GLN A 79 6.21 23.36 5.03
C GLN A 79 7.53 23.40 5.80
N GLU A 80 7.81 22.40 6.65
CA GLU A 80 9.07 22.22 7.35
C GLU A 80 10.14 21.60 6.43
N GLU A 81 9.73 20.81 5.44
CA GLU A 81 10.60 20.32 4.39
C GLU A 81 10.41 21.13 3.11
N CYS A 82 11.36 22.04 2.90
CA CYS A 82 11.86 22.29 1.56
C CYS A 82 12.41 20.93 1.03
N ASP A 83 11.52 20.08 0.53
CA ASP A 83 11.89 18.82 -0.14
C ASP A 83 12.68 19.10 -1.42
N GLY A 84 12.59 20.32 -1.97
CA GLY A 84 13.37 20.77 -3.11
C GLY A 84 14.88 20.50 -2.94
N PRO A 85 15.54 21.03 -1.91
CA PRO A 85 16.92 20.71 -1.55
C PRO A 85 17.19 19.22 -1.36
N PHE A 86 16.30 18.45 -0.74
CA PHE A 86 16.51 17.02 -0.51
C PHE A 86 16.42 16.21 -1.81
N LEU A 87 15.37 16.43 -2.60
CA LEU A 87 15.18 15.85 -3.93
C LEU A 87 16.27 16.30 -4.89
N ALA A 88 16.72 17.56 -4.82
CA ALA A 88 17.85 18.05 -5.60
C ALA A 88 19.16 17.36 -5.22
N ARG A 89 19.41 17.12 -3.94
CA ARG A 89 20.57 16.31 -3.49
C ARG A 89 20.46 14.86 -3.97
N CYS A 90 19.29 14.25 -3.86
CA CYS A 90 19.04 12.91 -4.41
C CYS A 90 19.31 12.88 -5.91
N ALA A 91 18.77 13.83 -6.66
CA ALA A 91 18.99 13.94 -8.10
C ALA A 91 20.47 14.19 -8.44
N GLN A 92 21.18 15.04 -7.70
CA GLN A 92 22.59 15.30 -7.93
C GLN A 92 23.46 14.06 -7.72
N LEU A 93 23.17 13.28 -6.67
CA LEU A 93 23.95 12.08 -6.35
C LEU A 93 23.54 10.87 -7.21
N LEU A 94 22.26 10.74 -7.53
CA LEU A 94 21.67 9.55 -8.12
C LEU A 94 21.32 9.75 -9.60
N SER A 95 20.82 10.90 -10.04
CA SER A 95 20.46 11.12 -11.46
C SER A 95 21.69 11.26 -12.36
N GLY A 96 21.58 10.79 -13.61
CA GLY A 96 22.63 10.94 -14.64
C GLY A 96 23.84 10.02 -14.53
N ARG A 97 24.04 9.30 -13.42
CA ARG A 97 25.11 8.28 -13.31
C ARG A 97 24.65 6.92 -13.86
N PRO A 98 25.48 6.17 -14.60
CA PRO A 98 25.16 4.79 -14.99
C PRO A 98 25.00 3.87 -13.75
N GLU A 99 24.25 2.77 -13.91
CA GLU A 99 23.90 1.84 -12.82
C GLU A 99 25.10 1.23 -12.06
N GLY A 100 26.32 1.32 -12.62
CA GLY A 100 27.55 0.80 -12.02
C GLY A 100 28.45 1.81 -11.28
N GLU A 101 28.07 3.09 -11.22
CA GLU A 101 28.95 4.17 -10.72
C GLU A 101 28.52 4.76 -9.37
N LEU A 102 27.52 4.15 -8.73
CA LEU A 102 27.25 4.48 -7.33
C LEU A 102 28.42 4.00 -6.47
N SER A 103 28.81 4.82 -5.49
CA SER A 103 29.87 4.49 -4.55
C SER A 103 29.39 4.68 -3.12
N SER A 104 29.95 3.92 -2.19
CA SER A 104 29.63 4.06 -0.77
C SER A 104 30.21 5.38 -0.26
N SER A 105 29.37 6.40 -0.10
CA SER A 105 29.74 7.68 0.49
C SER A 105 28.99 7.93 1.81
N THR A 106 29.52 8.83 2.65
CA THR A 106 28.82 9.32 3.85
C THR A 106 27.50 9.97 3.48
N GLU A 107 27.47 10.69 2.37
CA GLU A 107 26.27 11.35 1.83
C GLU A 107 25.18 10.33 1.47
N LEU A 108 25.53 9.26 0.74
CA LEU A 108 24.58 8.20 0.39
C LEU A 108 24.01 7.52 1.66
N LYS A 109 24.84 7.28 2.67
CA LYS A 109 24.39 6.73 3.96
C LYS A 109 23.41 7.68 4.67
N ASN A 110 23.61 8.99 4.56
CA ASN A 110 22.70 9.96 5.14
C ASN A 110 21.35 9.97 4.41
N LEU A 111 21.37 9.97 3.07
CA LEU A 111 20.14 9.87 2.26
C LEU A 111 19.35 8.59 2.55
N LEU A 112 20.04 7.47 2.78
CA LEU A 112 19.40 6.21 3.17
C LEU A 112 18.69 6.29 4.53
N ARG A 113 19.26 7.03 5.49
CA ARG A 113 18.67 7.20 6.83
C ARG A 113 17.52 8.19 6.85
N THR A 114 17.55 9.22 5.99
CA THR A 114 16.44 10.16 5.83
C THR A 114 15.28 9.54 5.04
N GLY A 115 15.54 8.47 4.28
CA GLY A 115 14.55 7.80 3.46
C GLY A 115 14.68 8.22 2.00
N LEU A 116 14.67 7.24 1.10
CA LEU A 116 14.79 7.52 -0.34
C LEU A 116 13.42 7.78 -0.95
N PRO A 117 13.31 8.73 -1.89
CA PRO A 117 12.15 8.84 -2.77
C PRO A 117 11.93 7.55 -3.55
N HIS A 118 10.67 7.21 -3.81
CA HIS A 118 10.25 5.97 -4.47
C HIS A 118 11.05 5.67 -5.75
N GLU A 119 11.21 6.67 -6.61
CA GLU A 119 11.90 6.59 -7.90
C GLU A 119 13.36 6.11 -7.80
N TYR A 120 14.04 6.35 -6.67
CA TYR A 120 15.43 5.95 -6.49
C TYR A 120 15.61 4.63 -5.74
N ARG A 121 14.59 4.15 -5.01
CA ARG A 121 14.69 2.96 -4.13
C ARG A 121 15.19 1.73 -4.89
N ALA A 122 14.56 1.41 -6.02
CA ALA A 122 14.89 0.23 -6.82
C ALA A 122 16.36 0.22 -7.25
N ARG A 123 16.89 1.37 -7.68
CA ARG A 123 18.27 1.51 -8.13
C ARG A 123 19.26 1.42 -6.98
N VAL A 124 19.02 2.16 -5.90
CA VAL A 124 19.94 2.21 -4.75
C VAL A 124 19.99 0.86 -4.04
N TRP A 125 18.85 0.21 -3.81
CA TRP A 125 18.82 -1.13 -3.21
C TRP A 125 19.54 -2.16 -4.08
N ARG A 126 19.34 -2.12 -5.40
CA ARG A 126 20.08 -2.99 -6.33
C ARG A 126 21.58 -2.78 -6.22
N PHE A 127 22.04 -1.53 -6.19
CA PHE A 127 23.45 -1.19 -5.99
C PHE A 127 24.00 -1.75 -4.66
N MET A 128 23.26 -1.57 -3.56
CA MET A 128 23.67 -2.08 -2.24
C MET A 128 23.79 -3.61 -2.24
N ILE A 129 22.80 -4.31 -2.79
CA ILE A 129 22.81 -5.77 -2.92
C ILE A 129 24.01 -6.19 -3.77
N GLN A 130 24.18 -5.61 -4.96
CA GLN A 130 25.29 -5.93 -5.87
C GLN A 130 26.64 -5.71 -5.23
N THR A 131 26.83 -4.61 -4.49
CA THR A 131 28.09 -4.32 -3.80
C THR A 131 28.43 -5.40 -2.77
N ARG A 132 27.42 -5.93 -2.08
CA ARG A 132 27.61 -6.99 -1.06
C ARG A 132 27.74 -8.38 -1.67
N THR A 133 27.07 -8.66 -2.79
CA THR A 133 26.99 -9.99 -3.38
C THR A 133 27.83 -10.15 -4.65
N LYS A 134 28.63 -9.15 -5.04
CA LYS A 134 29.42 -9.15 -6.30
C LYS A 134 30.25 -10.42 -6.46
N SER A 135 31.09 -10.71 -5.46
CA SER A 135 31.96 -11.89 -5.48
C SER A 135 31.15 -13.18 -5.60
N LEU A 136 30.06 -13.32 -4.83
CA LEU A 136 29.21 -14.51 -4.88
C LEU A 136 28.58 -14.70 -6.27
N LYS A 137 28.13 -13.61 -6.90
CA LYS A 137 27.54 -13.62 -8.24
C LYS A 137 28.57 -13.99 -9.31
N GLU A 138 29.80 -13.52 -9.18
CA GLU A 138 30.91 -13.84 -10.10
C GLU A 138 31.30 -15.32 -9.99
N HIS A 139 31.32 -15.89 -8.78
CA HIS A 139 31.62 -17.32 -8.57
C HIS A 139 30.47 -18.24 -9.01
N HIS A 140 29.22 -17.78 -8.93
CA HIS A 140 28.04 -18.59 -9.25
C HIS A 140 27.01 -17.82 -10.10
N PRO A 141 27.32 -17.53 -11.38
CA PRO A 141 26.49 -16.67 -12.23
C PRO A 141 25.08 -17.23 -12.48
N ASN A 142 24.94 -18.56 -12.53
CA ASN A 142 23.68 -19.24 -12.84
C ASN A 142 22.94 -19.76 -11.59
N ARG A 143 23.42 -19.41 -10.38
CA ARG A 143 22.94 -20.01 -9.13
C ARG A 143 21.44 -19.95 -8.96
N TYR A 144 20.83 -18.81 -9.26
CA TYR A 144 19.39 -18.65 -9.13
C TYR A 144 18.60 -19.55 -10.09
N GLN A 145 19.08 -19.72 -11.32
CA GLN A 145 18.44 -20.60 -12.31
C GLN A 145 18.53 -22.06 -11.86
N GLU A 146 19.71 -22.50 -11.40
CA GLU A 146 19.92 -23.84 -10.84
C GLU A 146 18.99 -24.12 -9.65
N LEU A 147 18.80 -23.15 -8.75
CA LEU A 147 17.88 -23.28 -7.62
C LEU A 147 16.42 -23.40 -8.07
N CYS A 148 16.01 -22.61 -9.08
CA CYS A 148 14.66 -22.69 -9.65
C CYS A 148 14.41 -24.01 -10.41
N GLU A 149 15.44 -24.62 -11.00
CA GLU A 149 15.33 -25.93 -11.63
C GLU A 149 15.21 -27.03 -10.59
N LYS A 150 16.04 -26.98 -9.54
CA LYS A 150 15.98 -27.93 -8.41
C LYS A 150 14.63 -27.88 -7.70
N SER A 151 14.04 -26.70 -7.54
CA SER A 151 12.74 -26.58 -6.87
C SER A 151 11.59 -27.21 -7.66
N ARG A 152 11.69 -27.23 -9.00
CA ARG A 152 10.66 -27.81 -9.89
C ARG A 152 10.70 -29.34 -9.94
N THR A 153 11.86 -29.95 -9.74
CA THR A 153 12.06 -31.40 -9.95
C THR A 153 11.96 -32.23 -8.66
N SER A 154 11.81 -31.58 -7.49
CA SER A 154 11.87 -32.26 -6.19
C SER A 154 10.51 -32.27 -5.47
N PRO A 155 10.07 -33.43 -4.94
CA PRO A 155 8.83 -33.56 -4.19
C PRO A 155 9.01 -33.08 -2.74
N HIS A 156 9.02 -31.76 -2.50
CA HIS A 156 9.15 -31.19 -1.16
C HIS A 156 7.81 -30.66 -0.62
N LEU A 157 7.65 -30.61 0.71
CA LEU A 157 6.47 -30.03 1.39
C LEU A 157 6.48 -28.48 1.39
N VAL A 158 7.64 -27.87 1.14
CA VAL A 158 7.86 -26.42 1.22
C VAL A 158 7.04 -25.64 0.18
N PRO A 159 6.96 -26.05 -1.10
CA PRO A 159 6.07 -25.43 -2.08
C PRO A 159 4.61 -25.34 -1.63
N ARG A 160 4.08 -26.37 -0.95
CA ARG A 160 2.68 -26.37 -0.48
C ARG A 160 2.45 -25.31 0.59
N GLN A 161 3.36 -25.17 1.55
CA GLN A 161 3.26 -24.14 2.60
C GLN A 161 3.37 -22.73 2.00
N ILE A 162 4.31 -22.53 1.06
CA ILE A 162 4.43 -21.25 0.33
C ILE A 162 3.13 -20.90 -0.37
N GLN A 163 2.52 -21.83 -1.11
CA GLN A 163 1.26 -21.56 -1.82
C GLN A 163 0.13 -21.15 -0.87
N LEU A 164 -0.05 -21.89 0.23
CA LEU A 164 -1.06 -21.57 1.24
C LEU A 164 -0.84 -20.18 1.86
N ASP A 165 0.42 -19.77 2.03
CA ASP A 165 0.76 -18.45 2.55
C ASP A 165 0.56 -17.35 1.49
N LEU A 166 0.84 -17.62 0.23
CA LEU A 166 0.60 -16.67 -0.86
C LEU A 166 -0.89 -16.40 -1.09
N ASP A 167 -1.75 -17.42 -1.00
CA ASP A 167 -3.19 -17.26 -1.19
C ASP A 167 -3.84 -16.35 -0.12
N ARG A 168 -3.19 -16.19 1.03
CA ARG A 168 -3.66 -15.38 2.17
C ARG A 168 -2.89 -14.07 2.40
N THR A 169 -1.78 -13.83 1.70
CA THR A 169 -0.97 -12.60 1.81
C THR A 169 -1.18 -11.71 0.58
N LEU A 170 -1.02 -10.40 0.73
CA LEU A 170 -1.17 -9.39 -0.36
C LEU A 170 -2.56 -9.40 -1.04
N THR A 171 -3.59 -9.95 -0.40
CA THR A 171 -4.95 -10.05 -0.95
C THR A 171 -5.61 -8.70 -1.20
N SER A 172 -5.22 -7.67 -0.45
CA SER A 172 -5.64 -6.28 -0.62
C SER A 172 -4.76 -5.47 -1.59
N ASN A 173 -3.68 -6.06 -2.12
CA ASN A 173 -2.79 -5.39 -3.06
C ASN A 173 -3.26 -5.58 -4.50
N GLN A 174 -3.50 -4.48 -5.23
CA GLN A 174 -4.01 -4.53 -6.60
C GLN A 174 -3.05 -5.19 -7.61
N TYR A 175 -1.75 -5.23 -7.31
CA TYR A 175 -0.76 -5.86 -8.19
C TYR A 175 -0.64 -7.36 -7.95
N PHE A 176 -1.09 -7.87 -6.81
CA PHE A 176 -1.04 -9.30 -6.48
C PHE A 176 -2.42 -9.98 -6.55
N SER A 177 -3.51 -9.21 -6.56
CA SER A 177 -4.86 -9.74 -6.77
C SER A 177 -5.23 -9.74 -8.27
N PRO A 178 -5.96 -10.74 -8.80
CA PRO A 178 -6.41 -11.99 -8.15
C PRO A 178 -5.29 -13.06 -8.06
N PRO A 179 -5.50 -14.21 -7.37
CA PRO A 179 -4.49 -15.26 -7.18
C PRO A 179 -3.81 -15.81 -8.45
N SER A 180 -4.44 -15.62 -9.61
CA SER A 180 -3.87 -15.96 -10.92
C SER A 180 -2.83 -14.96 -11.45
N ASN A 181 -2.51 -13.91 -10.69
CA ASN A 181 -1.59 -12.87 -11.12
C ASN A 181 -0.16 -13.43 -11.30
N PRO A 182 0.52 -13.17 -12.44
CA PRO A 182 1.89 -13.63 -12.68
C PRO A 182 2.91 -13.19 -11.62
N LEU A 183 2.64 -12.11 -10.87
CA LEU A 183 3.51 -11.66 -9.78
C LEU A 183 3.53 -12.64 -8.61
N ILE A 184 2.44 -13.38 -8.35
CA ILE A 184 2.41 -14.43 -7.32
C ILE A 184 3.37 -15.55 -7.68
N GLN A 185 3.36 -16.01 -8.94
CA GLN A 185 4.31 -17.02 -9.43
C GLN A 185 5.77 -16.53 -9.39
N LYS A 186 6.01 -15.22 -9.53
CA LYS A 186 7.36 -14.65 -9.34
C LYS A 186 7.77 -14.72 -7.87
N LEU A 187 6.89 -14.35 -6.94
CA LEU A 187 7.16 -14.39 -5.51
C LEU A 187 7.39 -15.82 -5.03
N GLU A 188 6.52 -16.74 -5.45
CA GLU A 188 6.64 -18.18 -5.16
C GLU A 188 8.02 -18.73 -5.57
N ARG A 189 8.47 -18.43 -6.80
CA ARG A 189 9.79 -18.88 -7.29
C ARG A 189 10.94 -18.33 -6.46
N VAL A 190 10.87 -17.07 -6.01
CA VAL A 190 11.93 -16.47 -5.17
C VAL A 190 11.98 -17.15 -3.80
N LEU A 191 10.82 -17.36 -3.17
CA LEU A 191 10.72 -18.03 -1.86
C LEU A 191 11.20 -19.49 -1.93
N GLN A 192 10.81 -20.20 -2.98
CA GLN A 192 11.30 -21.56 -3.24
C GLN A 192 12.82 -21.56 -3.42
N ALA A 193 13.37 -20.71 -4.29
CA ALA A 193 14.81 -20.64 -4.52
C ALA A 193 15.59 -20.32 -3.23
N PHE A 194 15.06 -19.43 -2.38
CA PHE A 194 15.65 -19.13 -1.08
C PHE A 194 15.67 -20.36 -0.16
N SER A 195 14.57 -21.11 -0.08
CA SER A 195 14.50 -22.32 0.75
C SER A 195 15.50 -23.39 0.34
N TRP A 196 15.77 -23.52 -0.97
CA TRP A 196 16.79 -24.42 -1.51
C TRP A 196 18.21 -23.93 -1.31
N GLN A 197 18.41 -22.61 -1.33
CA GLN A 197 19.71 -22.01 -1.03
C GLN A 197 20.09 -22.19 0.44
N ASN A 198 19.11 -22.17 1.35
CA ASN A 198 19.31 -22.25 2.80
C ASN A 198 18.46 -23.38 3.41
N PRO A 199 18.77 -24.67 3.14
CA PRO A 199 17.91 -25.80 3.51
C PRO A 199 17.72 -25.94 5.03
N THR A 200 18.67 -25.49 5.85
CA THR A 200 18.55 -25.47 7.32
C THR A 200 17.44 -24.52 7.80
N ILE A 201 17.25 -23.40 7.11
CA ILE A 201 16.16 -22.44 7.39
C ILE A 201 14.88 -22.90 6.69
N GLY A 202 15.01 -23.34 5.44
CA GLY A 202 13.89 -23.71 4.58
C GLY A 202 12.99 -22.51 4.31
N TYR A 203 11.70 -22.68 4.54
CA TYR A 203 10.70 -21.61 4.46
C TYR A 203 10.00 -21.45 5.81
N VAL A 204 9.83 -20.20 6.22
CA VAL A 204 9.02 -19.80 7.38
C VAL A 204 8.08 -18.68 6.97
N GLN A 205 6.90 -18.60 7.60
CA GLN A 205 5.82 -17.70 7.20
C GLN A 205 6.27 -16.23 7.09
N GLY A 206 7.13 -15.76 7.99
CA GLY A 206 7.61 -14.37 7.99
C GLY A 206 8.55 -13.97 6.84
N LEU A 207 8.87 -14.91 5.92
CA LEU A 207 9.59 -14.59 4.69
C LEU A 207 8.67 -14.06 3.58
N ASN A 208 7.37 -14.29 3.69
CA ASN A 208 6.33 -13.75 2.80
C ASN A 208 5.71 -12.51 3.42
#